data_AF-B5JY73-F1
#
_entry.id   AF-B5JY73-F1
#
_cell.length_a   1.000
_cell.length_b   1.000
_cell.length_c   1.000
_cell.angle_alpha   90.00
_cell.angle_beta   90.00
_cell.angle_gamma   90.00
#
_symmetry.space_group_name_H-M   'P 1'
#
loop_
_entity.id
_entity.type
_entity.pdbx_description
1 polymer ?
#
loop_
_entity_poly.entity_id
_entity_poly.type
_entity_poly.pdbx_seq_one_letter_code
_entity_poly.pdbx_strand_id
1 'polypeptide(L)'
;MSVNVVGSFLLGVLAVILAQRVSISPAVKHGVIIGVLGGFTTFSTFSLDTWLLAEEGYGWRAGAYVVASVVTALCAVALGAWLGRQLV
;
A
#
# COMPACT_ATOMS: atom_id res chain seq x y z
N MET A 1 4.86 7.87 5.32
CA MET A 1 4.13 7.69 4.05
C MET A 1 4.87 6.90 2.96
N SER A 2 6.16 7.12 2.74
CA SER A 2 6.90 6.48 1.63
C SER A 2 6.79 4.95 1.60
N VAL A 3 6.85 4.28 2.75
CA VAL A 3 6.68 2.83 2.86
C VAL A 3 5.30 2.36 2.40
N ASN A 4 4.23 3.09 2.73
CA ASN A 4 2.87 2.75 2.30
C ASN A 4 2.70 2.95 0.80
N VAL A 5 3.23 4.05 0.25
CA VAL A 5 3.16 4.32 -1.20
C VAL A 5 3.94 3.29 -2.01
N VAL A 6 5.20 3.02 -1.63
CA VAL A 6 6.04 2.02 -2.30
C VAL A 6 5.44 0.62 -2.14
N GLY A 7 4.94 0.29 -0.96
CA GLY A 7 4.31 -1.00 -0.68
C GLY A 7 3.05 -1.21 -1.49
N SER A 8 2.18 -0.19 -1.59
CA SER A 8 1.00 -0.22 -2.44
C SER A 8 1.33 -0.37 -3.92
N PHE A 9 2.37 0.31 -4.42
CA PHE A 9 2.85 0.14 -5.79
C PHE A 9 3.32 -1.29 -6.07
N LEU A 10 4.19 -1.83 -5.21
CA LEU A 10 4.70 -3.19 -5.33
C LEU A 10 3.58 -4.22 -5.22
N LEU A 11 2.61 -3.98 -4.34
CA LEU A 11 1.41 -4.82 -4.21
C LEU A 11 0.65 -4.90 -5.54
N GLY A 12 0.44 -3.76 -6.22
CA GLY A 12 -0.24 -3.73 -7.51
C GLY A 12 0.51 -4.53 -8.58
N VAL A 13 1.83 -4.33 -8.70
CA VAL A 13 2.67 -5.06 -9.67
C VAL A 13 2.64 -6.56 -9.40
N LEU A 14 2.92 -6.96 -8.16
CA LEU A 14 3.07 -8.36 -7.78
C LEU A 14 1.74 -9.10 -7.82
N ALA A 15 0.63 -8.46 -7.42
CA ALA A 15 -0.69 -9.09 -7.50
C ALA A 15 -1.03 -9.52 -8.93
N VAL A 16 -0.71 -8.68 -9.93
CA VAL A 16 -0.96 -9.01 -11.35
C VAL A 16 0.00 -10.10 -11.85
N ILE A 17 1.32 -9.94 -11.64
CA ILE A 17 2.33 -10.89 -12.12
C ILE A 17 2.12 -12.27 -11.48
N LEU A 18 1.90 -12.32 -10.17
CA LEU A 18 1.69 -13.59 -9.46
C LEU A 18 0.37 -14.25 -9.87
N ALA A 19 -0.66 -13.49 -10.24
CA ALA A 19 -1.91 -14.06 -10.72
C ALA A 19 -1.77 -14.68 -12.12
N GLN A 20 -1.01 -14.04 -13.02
CA GLN A 20 -1.08 -14.33 -14.45
C GLN A 20 0.18 -15.01 -15.04
N ARG A 21 1.37 -14.84 -14.45
CA ARG A 21 2.64 -15.44 -14.97
C ARG A 21 3.19 -16.56 -14.11
N VAL A 22 2.93 -16.54 -12.80
CA VAL A 22 3.67 -17.37 -11.85
C VAL A 22 2.79 -18.48 -11.29
N SER A 23 3.09 -19.71 -11.69
CA SER A 23 2.45 -20.91 -11.16
C SER A 23 3.15 -21.40 -9.89
N ILE A 24 2.95 -20.68 -8.78
CA ILE A 24 3.40 -21.07 -7.43
C ILE A 24 2.19 -21.34 -6.52
N SER A 25 2.44 -22.02 -5.40
CA SER A 25 1.38 -22.36 -4.46
C SER A 25 0.70 -21.10 -3.88
N PRO A 26 -0.61 -21.15 -3.59
CA PRO A 26 -1.32 -20.03 -2.97
C PRO A 26 -0.68 -19.56 -1.67
N ALA A 27 -0.12 -20.47 -0.87
CA ALA A 27 0.57 -20.15 0.37
C ALA A 27 1.76 -19.20 0.15
N VAL A 28 2.56 -19.42 -0.90
CA VAL A 28 3.70 -18.54 -1.22
C VAL A 28 3.20 -17.18 -1.71
N LYS A 29 2.13 -17.14 -2.54
CA LYS A 29 1.52 -15.86 -2.97
C LYS A 29 1.05 -15.04 -1.77
N HIS A 30 0.36 -15.66 -0.82
CA HIS A 30 -0.05 -15.00 0.42
C HIS A 30 1.14 -14.61 1.30
N GLY A 31 2.17 -15.44 1.41
CA GLY A 31 3.38 -15.09 2.16
C GLY A 31 4.06 -13.81 1.65
N VAL A 32 4.11 -13.63 0.33
CA VAL A 32 4.66 -12.41 -0.30
C VAL A 32 3.70 -11.22 -0.14
N ILE A 33 2.43 -11.39 -0.52
CA ILE A 33 1.45 -10.30 -0.57
C ILE A 33 1.05 -9.84 0.85
N ILE A 34 0.70 -10.78 1.72
CA ILE A 34 0.19 -10.49 3.06
C ILE A 34 1.34 -10.42 4.06
N GLY A 35 2.31 -11.33 3.97
CA GLY A 35 3.43 -11.37 4.91
C GLY A 35 4.45 -10.26 4.66
N VAL A 36 5.17 -10.32 3.54
CA VAL A 36 6.27 -9.40 3.25
C VAL A 36 5.77 -7.97 3.03
N LEU A 37 4.83 -7.75 2.12
CA LEU A 37 4.31 -6.41 1.87
C LEU A 37 3.45 -5.88 3.02
N GLY A 38 2.73 -6.75 3.73
CA GLY A 38 2.02 -6.37 4.95
C GLY A 38 2.96 -5.93 6.07
N GLY A 39 4.11 -6.60 6.24
CA GLY A 39 5.15 -6.18 7.20
C GLY A 39 5.94 -4.94 6.78
N PHE A 40 6.05 -4.67 5.47
CA PHE A 40 6.70 -3.48 4.94
C PHE A 40 5.84 -2.21 5.10
N THR A 41 4.52 -2.35 4.97
CA THR A 41 3.57 -1.25 5.13
C THR A 41 3.11 -1.13 6.59
N THR A 42 2.58 0.04 6.96
CA THR A 42 2.09 0.28 8.32
C THR A 42 0.85 1.17 8.32
N PHE A 43 -0.27 0.59 8.74
CA PHE A 43 -1.50 1.36 9.02
C PHE A 43 -1.49 1.91 10.46
N SER A 44 -0.83 1.23 11.41
CA SER A 44 -0.77 1.67 12.81
C SER A 44 -0.01 2.98 12.97
N THR A 45 1.13 3.15 12.29
CA THR A 45 1.89 4.40 12.30
C THR A 45 1.09 5.54 11.68
N PHE A 46 0.44 5.29 10.54
CA PHE A 46 -0.47 6.24 9.91
C PHE A 46 -1.58 6.72 10.86
N SER A 47 -2.22 5.78 11.57
CA SER A 47 -3.29 6.10 12.51
C SER A 47 -2.79 6.90 13.71
N LEU A 48 -1.61 6.55 14.25
CA LEU A 48 -1.00 7.27 15.37
C LEU A 48 -0.64 8.71 14.96
N ASP A 49 0.01 8.91 13.82
CA ASP A 49 0.34 10.25 13.30
C ASP A 49 -0.92 11.09 13.09
N THR A 50 -1.97 10.49 12.54
CA THR A 50 -3.26 11.15 12.32
C THR A 50 -3.90 11.57 13.64
N TRP A 51 -3.87 10.67 14.65
CA TRP A 51 -4.40 10.94 15.97
C TRP A 51 -3.64 12.07 16.67
N LEU A 52 -2.31 12.02 16.67
CA LEU A 52 -1.46 13.05 17.29
C LEU A 52 -1.72 14.43 16.68
N LEU A 53 -1.83 14.53 15.35
CA LEU A 53 -2.19 15.79 14.69
C LEU A 53 -3.56 16.33 15.14
N ALA A 54 -4.53 15.44 15.37
CA ALA A 54 -5.84 15.85 15.86
C ALA A 54 -5.79 16.30 17.33
N GLU A 55 -5.04 15.59 18.18
CA GLU A 55 -4.86 15.89 19.59
C GLU A 55 -4.13 17.23 19.82
N GLU A 56 -3.15 17.54 18.97
CA GLU A 56 -2.43 18.82 18.97
C GLU A 56 -3.28 20.01 18.45
N GLY A 57 -4.55 19.79 18.12
CA GLY A 57 -5.46 20.81 17.61
C GLY A 57 -5.33 21.09 16.10
N TYR A 58 -4.48 20.35 15.39
CA TYR A 58 -4.29 20.47 13.94
C TYR A 58 -5.25 19.58 13.14
N GLY A 59 -6.55 19.61 13.46
CA GLY A 59 -7.57 18.75 12.83
C GLY A 59 -7.63 18.86 11.30
N TRP A 60 -7.42 20.06 10.75
CA TRP A 60 -7.28 20.25 9.29
C TRP A 60 -6.12 19.44 8.70
N ARG A 61 -4.95 19.45 9.36
CA ARG A 61 -3.76 18.72 8.89
C ARG A 61 -3.96 17.22 9.03
N ALA A 62 -4.61 16.76 10.10
CA ALA A 62 -4.99 15.36 10.27
C ALA A 62 -5.88 14.90 9.10
N GLY A 63 -6.93 15.65 8.76
CA GLY A 63 -7.79 15.36 7.61
C GLY A 63 -7.04 15.35 6.28
N ALA A 64 -6.19 16.35 6.04
CA ALA A 64 -5.37 16.42 4.84
C ALA A 64 -4.39 15.24 4.73
N TYR A 65 -3.79 14.82 5.86
CA TYR A 65 -2.90 13.67 5.93
C TYR A 65 -3.62 12.37 5.58
N VAL A 66 -4.83 12.15 6.11
CA VAL A 66 -5.67 10.98 5.76
C VAL A 66 -5.95 10.95 4.25
N VAL A 67 -6.46 12.05 3.70
CA VAL A 67 -6.82 12.12 2.27
C VAL A 67 -5.59 11.90 1.39
N ALA A 68 -4.49 12.60 1.67
CA ALA A 68 -3.26 12.45 0.90
C ALA A 68 -2.71 11.02 0.96
N SER A 69 -2.72 10.40 2.14
CA SER A 69 -2.23 9.03 2.35
C SER A 69 -3.06 8.01 1.56
N VAL A 70 -4.39 8.09 1.64
CA VAL A 70 -5.29 7.18 0.94
C VAL A 70 -5.21 7.38 -0.58
N VAL A 71 -5.29 8.63 -1.06
CA VAL A 71 -5.24 8.92 -2.50
C VAL A 71 -3.92 8.46 -3.11
N THR A 72 -2.78 8.78 -2.48
CA THR A 72 -1.47 8.38 -3.00
C THR A 72 -1.29 6.85 -3.00
N ALA A 73 -1.74 6.15 -1.96
CA ALA A 73 -1.71 4.69 -1.91
C ALA A 73 -2.58 4.05 -3.01
N LEU A 74 -3.80 4.57 -3.23
CA LEU A 74 -4.70 4.11 -4.28
C LEU A 74 -4.13 4.36 -5.68
N CYS A 75 -3.57 5.54 -5.94
CA CYS A 75 -2.87 5.85 -7.18
C CYS A 75 -1.67 4.92 -7.40
N ALA A 76 -0.89 4.66 -6.34
CA ALA A 76 0.28 3.80 -6.40
C ALA A 76 -0.08 2.34 -6.75
N VAL A 77 -1.08 1.75 -6.08
CA VAL A 77 -1.53 0.38 -6.41
C VAL A 77 -2.14 0.29 -7.81
N ALA A 78 -2.90 1.30 -8.24
CA ALA A 78 -3.46 1.35 -9.59
C ALA A 78 -2.36 1.42 -10.65
N LEU A 79 -1.35 2.28 -10.46
CA LEU A 79 -0.19 2.38 -11.33
C LEU A 79 0.62 1.09 -11.36
N GLY A 80 0.86 0.49 -10.19
CA GLY A 80 1.55 -0.79 -10.06
C GLY A 80 0.82 -1.90 -10.81
N ALA A 81 -0.50 -2.00 -10.64
CA ALA A 81 -1.30 -3.00 -11.36
C ALA A 81 -1.32 -2.74 -12.87
N TRP A 82 -1.36 -1.47 -13.31
CA TRP A 82 -1.24 -1.13 -14.71
C TRP A 82 0.10 -1.58 -15.28
N LEU A 83 1.21 -1.29 -14.59
CA LEU A 83 2.54 -1.72 -15.02
C LEU A 83 2.66 -3.24 -15.02
N GLY A 84 2.15 -3.90 -13.98
CA GLY A 84 2.10 -5.36 -13.88
C GLY A 84 1.44 -5.96 -15.13
N ARG A 85 0.32 -5.41 -15.59
CA ARG A 85 -0.35 -5.90 -16.82
C ARG A 85 0.47 -5.75 -18.10
N GLN A 86 1.38 -4.78 -18.17
CA GLN A 86 2.27 -4.61 -19.33
C GLN A 86 3.43 -5.62 -19.36
N LEU A 87 3.73 -6.25 -18.22
CA LEU A 87 4.82 -7.23 -18.07
C LEU A 87 4.33 -8.68 -18.23
N VAL A 88 3.01 -8.89 -18.30
CA VAL A 88 2.35 -10.18 -18.48
C VAL A 88 1.84 -10.35 -19.92
#